data_AF-A0A2E1DHX4-F1
#
_entry.id   AF-A0A2E1DHX4-F1
#
_cell.length_a   1.000
_cell.length_b   1.000
_cell.length_c   1.000
_cell.angle_alpha   90.00
_cell.angle_beta   90.00
_cell.angle_gamma   90.00
#
_symmetry.space_group_name_H-M   'P 1'
#
loop_
_entity.id
_entity.type
_entity.pdbx_description
1 polymer ?
#
loop_
_entity_poly.entity_id
_entity_poly.type
_entity_poly.pdbx_seq_one_letter_code
_entity_poly.pdbx_strand_id
1 'polypeptide(L)'
;QGFVVGGISYFYNSQYEGIVLQAVLLTILVLFSMLFAYRSKIIKPTENFKLAIFSSIMAIFLIYVIGIIMGLFGTGLSILDPRNSSLASIGFSFFVVAIGAFSLVIDFDFIEEGAEKGAPKYMEWYGAFGLLVTLIWLYVEILRLVAKLRNR
;
A
#
# COMPACT_ATOMS: atom_id res chain seq x y z
N GLN A 1 -6.03 11.39 -9.64
CA GLN A 1 -5.83 10.03 -9.08
C GLN A 1 -7.15 9.38 -8.61
N GLY A 2 -8.12 10.14 -8.07
CA GLY A 2 -9.43 9.60 -7.65
C GLY A 2 -10.28 8.93 -8.73
N PHE A 3 -10.12 9.26 -10.01
CA PHE A 3 -10.88 8.65 -11.11
C PHE A 3 -10.47 7.19 -11.39
N VAL A 4 -9.16 6.89 -11.34
CA VAL A 4 -8.63 5.53 -11.52
C VAL A 4 -8.95 4.65 -10.30
N VAL A 5 -8.81 5.21 -9.09
CA VAL A 5 -9.17 4.53 -7.83
C VAL A 5 -10.68 4.32 -7.73
N GLY A 6 -11.49 5.27 -8.20
CA GLY A 6 -12.95 5.18 -8.27
C GLY A 6 -13.45 4.16 -9.29
N GLY A 7 -12.80 4.04 -10.46
CA GLY A 7 -13.12 3.01 -11.46
C GLY A 7 -12.80 1.59 -10.97
N ILE A 8 -11.65 1.41 -10.30
CA ILE A 8 -11.31 0.14 -9.64
C ILE A 8 -12.29 -0.15 -8.50
N SER A 9 -12.60 0.85 -7.68
CA SER A 9 -13.54 0.69 -6.56
C SER A 9 -14.96 0.36 -7.02
N TYR A 10 -15.45 0.93 -8.12
CA TYR A 10 -16.76 0.60 -8.70
C TYR A 10 -16.82 -0.86 -9.18
N PHE A 11 -15.73 -1.34 -9.81
CA PHE A 11 -15.64 -2.73 -10.24
C PHE A 11 -15.67 -3.71 -9.05
N TYR A 12 -14.97 -3.39 -7.95
CA TYR A 12 -14.99 -4.21 -6.74
C TYR A 12 -16.29 -4.08 -5.94
N ASN A 13 -16.90 -2.88 -5.86
CA ASN A 13 -18.15 -2.64 -5.12
C ASN A 13 -19.36 -3.27 -5.82
N SER A 14 -19.33 -3.41 -7.16
CA SER A 14 -20.32 -4.14 -7.93
C SER A 14 -20.34 -5.66 -7.63
N GLN A 15 -19.21 -6.22 -7.18
CA GLN A 15 -19.12 -7.64 -6.78
C GLN A 15 -19.23 -7.86 -5.27
N TYR A 16 -18.90 -6.86 -4.45
CA TYR A 16 -18.91 -7.00 -3.00
C TYR A 16 -19.31 -5.69 -2.30
N GLU A 17 -20.58 -5.61 -1.91
CA GLU A 17 -21.13 -4.50 -1.14
C GLU A 17 -20.37 -4.29 0.19
N GLY A 18 -20.00 -3.04 0.47
CA GLY A 18 -19.40 -2.64 1.76
C GLY A 18 -17.89 -2.91 1.93
N ILE A 19 -17.19 -3.51 0.95
CA ILE A 19 -15.73 -3.73 1.04
C ILE A 19 -14.98 -2.40 1.14
N VAL A 20 -15.44 -1.36 0.45
CA VAL A 20 -14.82 -0.04 0.46
C VAL A 20 -14.73 0.52 1.89
N LEU A 21 -15.83 0.46 2.65
CA LEU A 21 -15.87 0.99 4.00
C LEU A 21 -14.98 0.18 4.96
N GLN A 22 -14.94 -1.15 4.80
CA GLN A 22 -14.04 -2.00 5.56
C GLN A 22 -12.57 -1.70 5.25
N ALA A 23 -12.22 -1.50 3.98
CA ALA A 23 -10.87 -1.15 3.56
C ALA A 23 -10.43 0.21 4.13
N VAL A 24 -11.30 1.23 4.06
CA VAL A 24 -11.03 2.55 4.66
C VAL A 24 -10.77 2.44 6.16
N LEU A 25 -11.62 1.72 6.90
CA LEU A 25 -11.43 1.52 8.34
C LEU A 25 -10.11 0.82 8.66
N LEU A 26 -9.75 -0.22 7.90
CA LEU A 26 -8.47 -0.92 8.06
C LEU A 26 -7.27 0.00 7.74
N THR A 27 -7.34 0.80 6.67
CA THR A 27 -6.26 1.76 6.34
C THR A 27 -6.06 2.77 7.46
N ILE A 28 -7.15 3.30 8.03
CA ILE A 28 -7.10 4.22 9.17
C ILE A 28 -6.49 3.54 10.40
N LEU A 29 -6.90 2.31 10.72
CA LEU A 29 -6.34 1.55 11.83
C LEU A 29 -4.85 1.27 11.67
N VAL A 30 -4.40 0.89 10.46
CA VAL A 30 -2.98 0.66 10.16
C VAL A 30 -2.19 1.95 10.28
N LEU A 31 -2.71 3.07 9.76
CA LEU A 31 -2.07 4.37 9.91
C LEU A 31 -1.89 4.74 11.40
N PHE A 32 -2.95 4.66 12.21
CA PHE A 32 -2.84 5.01 13.63
C PHE A 32 -1.92 4.05 14.39
N SER A 33 -1.95 2.76 14.08
CA SER A 33 -1.07 1.76 14.69
C SER A 33 0.40 2.02 14.37
N MET A 34 0.71 2.31 13.10
CA MET A 34 2.08 2.61 12.67
C MET A 34 2.56 3.96 13.21
N LEU A 35 1.69 4.97 13.25
CA LEU A 35 2.01 6.27 13.85
C LEU A 35 2.32 6.11 15.35
N PHE A 36 1.54 5.30 16.06
CA PHE A 36 1.79 5.02 17.48
C PHE A 36 3.09 4.23 17.68
N ALA A 37 3.36 3.22 16.86
CA ALA A 37 4.59 2.43 16.91
C ALA A 37 5.84 3.28 16.63
N TYR A 38 5.75 4.17 15.65
CA TYR A 38 6.81 5.12 15.31
C TYR A 38 7.05 6.12 16.44
N ARG A 39 6.00 6.79 16.94
CA ARG A 39 6.10 7.77 18.02
C ARG A 39 6.63 7.15 19.33
N SER A 40 6.32 5.88 19.57
CA SER A 40 6.86 5.13 20.71
C SER A 40 8.36 4.84 20.60
N LYS A 41 9.01 5.23 19.49
CA LYS A 41 10.42 4.98 19.16
C LYS A 41 10.82 3.51 19.20
N ILE A 42 9.84 2.61 19.09
CA ILE A 42 10.06 1.16 19.06
C ILE A 42 10.71 0.78 17.72
N ILE A 43 10.34 1.47 16.63
CA ILE A 43 10.87 1.25 15.28
C ILE A 43 11.67 2.49 14.89
N LYS A 44 13.00 2.35 14.79
CA LYS A 44 13.86 3.36 14.20
C LYS A 44 14.16 2.97 12.75
N PRO A 45 13.70 3.75 11.76
CA PRO A 45 13.97 3.45 10.36
C PRO A 45 15.44 3.74 10.05
N THR A 46 16.27 2.69 10.14
CA THR A 46 17.68 2.73 9.75
C THR A 46 17.83 2.79 8.22
N GLU A 47 19.01 3.17 7.72
CA GLU A 47 19.29 3.16 6.28
C GLU A 47 19.01 1.79 5.64
N ASN A 48 19.36 0.69 6.34
CA ASN A 48 19.07 -0.67 5.89
C ASN A 48 17.56 -0.93 5.78
N PHE A 49 16.76 -0.40 6.70
CA PHE A 49 15.30 -0.50 6.64
C PHE A 49 14.73 0.28 5.46
N LYS A 50 15.20 1.53 5.25
CA LYS A 50 14.80 2.35 4.09
C LYS A 50 15.14 1.66 2.77
N LEU A 51 16.34 1.10 2.65
CA LEU A 51 16.78 0.33 1.48
C LEU A 51 15.95 -0.94 1.26
N ALA A 52 15.61 -1.66 2.33
CA ALA A 52 14.79 -2.88 2.25
C ALA A 52 13.36 -2.59 1.76
N ILE A 53 12.74 -1.51 2.24
CA ILE A 53 11.41 -1.13 1.77
C ILE A 53 11.47 -0.60 0.33
N PHE A 54 12.46 0.22 0.00
CA PHE A 54 12.63 0.72 -1.37
C PHE A 54 12.82 -0.42 -2.38
N SER A 55 13.67 -1.41 -2.08
CA SER A 55 13.86 -2.58 -2.94
C SER A 55 12.59 -3.41 -3.06
N SER A 56 11.82 -3.52 -1.97
CA SER A 56 10.53 -4.22 -1.96
C SER A 56 9.50 -3.51 -2.85
N ILE A 57 9.39 -2.18 -2.77
CA ILE A 57 8.52 -1.38 -3.64
C ILE A 57 8.91 -1.58 -5.11
N MET A 58 10.21 -1.55 -5.41
CA MET A 58 10.73 -1.79 -6.75
C MET A 58 10.38 -3.20 -7.27
N ALA A 59 10.52 -4.22 -6.42
CA ALA A 59 10.15 -5.59 -6.76
C ALA A 59 8.64 -5.73 -7.04
N ILE A 60 7.79 -5.13 -6.21
CA ILE A 60 6.33 -5.12 -6.40
C ILE A 60 5.97 -4.45 -7.73
N PHE A 61 6.62 -3.32 -8.04
CA PHE A 61 6.43 -2.61 -9.30
C PHE A 61 6.79 -3.50 -10.50
N LEU A 62 7.93 -4.18 -10.46
CA LEU A 62 8.35 -5.14 -11.48
C LEU A 62 7.33 -6.26 -11.67
N ILE A 63 6.79 -6.82 -10.58
CA ILE A 63 5.76 -7.86 -10.65
C ILE A 63 4.50 -7.35 -11.35
N TYR A 64 4.07 -6.11 -11.08
CA TYR A 64 2.94 -5.50 -11.77
C TYR A 64 3.20 -5.28 -13.26
N VAL A 65 4.41 -4.84 -13.62
CA VAL A 65 4.81 -4.68 -15.02
C VAL A 65 4.81 -6.03 -15.75
N ILE A 66 5.38 -7.07 -15.15
CA ILE A 66 5.36 -8.42 -15.72
C ILE A 66 3.92 -8.91 -15.88
N GLY A 67 3.06 -8.64 -14.89
CA GLY A 67 1.63 -8.96 -14.97
C GLY A 67 0.90 -8.29 -16.13
N ILE A 68 1.20 -7.02 -16.40
CA ILE A 68 0.65 -6.30 -17.56
C ILE A 68 1.16 -6.93 -18.86
N ILE A 69 2.47 -7.19 -18.97
CA ILE A 69 3.07 -7.79 -20.16
C ILE A 69 2.45 -9.16 -20.44
N MET A 70 2.40 -10.05 -19.45
CA MET A 70 1.80 -11.38 -19.61
C MET A 70 0.30 -11.31 -19.92
N GLY A 71 -0.42 -10.33 -19.34
CA GLY A 71 -1.81 -10.04 -19.68
C GLY A 71 -2.02 -9.65 -21.16
N LEU A 72 -1.07 -8.94 -21.78
CA LEU A 72 -1.10 -8.62 -23.22
C LEU A 72 -0.90 -9.85 -24.12
N PHE A 73 -0.22 -10.89 -23.62
CA PHE A 73 -0.03 -12.17 -24.32
C PHE A 73 -1.15 -13.18 -24.06
N GLY A 74 -2.25 -12.77 -23.41
CA GLY A 74 -3.42 -13.61 -23.14
C GLY A 74 -3.24 -14.61 -21.99
N THR A 75 -2.07 -14.67 -21.37
CA THR A 75 -1.79 -15.48 -20.18
C THR A 75 -1.64 -14.55 -18.98
N GLY A 76 -2.76 -14.15 -18.36
CA GLY A 76 -2.69 -13.36 -17.13
C GLY A 76 -1.89 -14.08 -16.03
N LEU A 77 -1.11 -13.34 -15.23
CA LEU A 77 -0.50 -13.89 -14.03
C LEU A 77 -1.61 -14.33 -13.05
N SER A 78 -1.74 -15.65 -12.83
CA SER A 78 -2.70 -16.23 -11.87
C SER A 78 -2.55 -15.69 -10.44
N ILE A 79 -1.39 -15.14 -10.08
CA ILE A 79 -1.12 -14.58 -8.74
C ILE A 79 -1.77 -13.19 -8.56
N LEU A 80 -1.97 -12.46 -9.68
CA LEU A 80 -2.59 -11.13 -9.71
C LEU A 80 -4.10 -11.19 -9.99
N ASP A 81 -4.63 -12.33 -10.42
CA ASP A 81 -6.04 -12.49 -10.74
C ASP A 81 -6.90 -12.49 -9.46
N PRO A 82 -7.89 -11.57 -9.32
CA PRO A 82 -8.83 -11.54 -8.20
C PRO A 82 -9.69 -12.81 -8.05
N ARG A 83 -9.79 -13.64 -9.10
CA ARG A 83 -10.54 -14.90 -9.09
C ARG A 83 -9.74 -16.10 -8.62
N ASN A 84 -8.42 -15.96 -8.45
CA ASN A 84 -7.58 -17.06 -8.03
C ASN A 84 -7.30 -16.98 -6.53
N SER A 85 -8.16 -17.63 -5.73
CA SER A 85 -8.08 -17.73 -4.27
C SER A 85 -7.02 -18.74 -3.78
N SER A 86 -5.94 -18.91 -4.54
CA SER A 86 -4.80 -19.73 -4.10
C SER A 86 -4.17 -19.10 -2.85
N LEU A 87 -3.82 -19.92 -1.86
CA LEU A 87 -3.24 -19.47 -0.58
C LEU A 87 -2.01 -18.58 -0.78
N ALA A 88 -1.26 -18.81 -1.87
CA ALA A 88 -0.12 -18.01 -2.29
C ALA A 88 -0.49 -16.56 -2.71
N SER A 89 -1.65 -16.35 -3.35
CA SER A 89 -2.09 -15.02 -3.80
C SER A 89 -2.58 -14.15 -2.64
N ILE A 90 -3.17 -14.75 -1.61
CA ILE A 90 -3.57 -14.08 -0.36
C ILE A 90 -2.32 -13.71 0.44
N GLY A 91 -1.38 -14.65 0.60
CA GLY A 91 -0.12 -14.42 1.28
C GLY A 91 0.70 -13.30 0.64
N PHE A 92 0.73 -13.24 -0.70
CA PHE A 92 1.37 -12.15 -1.42
C PHE A 92 0.69 -10.79 -1.15
N SER A 93 -0.64 -10.69 -1.23
CA SER A 93 -1.32 -9.42 -0.92
C SER A 93 -1.13 -8.99 0.53
N PHE A 94 -1.11 -9.93 1.48
CA PHE A 94 -0.77 -9.61 2.87
C PHE A 94 0.65 -9.07 3.00
N PHE A 95 1.62 -9.67 2.31
CA PHE A 95 2.99 -9.20 2.27
C PHE A 95 3.10 -7.77 1.71
N VAL A 96 2.40 -7.46 0.61
CA VAL A 96 2.38 -6.11 0.03
C VAL A 96 1.74 -5.10 0.98
N VAL A 97 0.65 -5.46 1.68
CA VAL A 97 0.05 -4.60 2.73
C VAL A 97 1.05 -4.33 3.85
N ALA A 98 1.81 -5.34 4.29
CA ALA A 98 2.83 -5.15 5.32
C ALA A 98 3.94 -4.18 4.87
N ILE A 99 4.43 -4.33 3.63
CA ILE A 99 5.41 -3.38 3.05
C ILE A 99 4.82 -1.97 2.94
N GLY A 100 3.56 -1.82 2.53
CA GLY A 100 2.89 -0.52 2.50
C GLY A 100 2.76 0.12 3.88
N ALA A 101 2.45 -0.68 4.91
CA ALA A 101 2.39 -0.21 6.29
C ALA A 101 3.77 0.24 6.81
N PHE A 102 4.84 -0.48 6.45
CA PHE A 102 6.21 -0.06 6.78
C PHE A 102 6.66 1.19 6.00
N SER A 103 6.16 1.38 4.78
CA SER A 103 6.40 2.61 4.02
C SER A 103 5.87 3.85 4.74
N LEU A 104 4.75 3.74 5.46
CA LEU A 104 4.24 4.85 6.30
C LEU A 104 5.23 5.26 7.39
N VAL A 105 5.97 4.30 7.97
CA VAL A 105 6.99 4.59 8.99
C VAL A 105 8.13 5.43 8.40
N ILE A 106 8.53 5.13 7.16
CA ILE A 106 9.55 5.92 6.44
C ILE A 106 9.01 7.31 6.12
N ASP A 107 7.74 7.42 5.73
CA ASP A 107 7.11 8.71 5.46
C ASP A 107 7.06 9.59 6.71
N PHE A 108 6.74 9.02 7.89
CA PHE A 108 6.75 9.76 9.15
C PHE A 108 8.15 10.24 9.53
N ASP A 109 9.16 9.40 9.36
CA ASP A 109 10.56 9.76 9.62
C ASP A 109 11.07 10.85 8.68
N PHE A 110 10.72 10.78 7.40
CA PHE A 110 11.03 11.85 6.45
C PHE A 110 10.39 13.19 6.85
N ILE A 111 9.14 13.16 7.33
CA ILE A 111 8.45 14.37 7.81
C ILE A 111 9.08 14.92 9.09
N GLU A 112 9.41 14.06 10.07
CA GLU A 112 10.03 14.47 11.34
C GLU A 112 11.44 15.00 11.12
N GLU A 113 12.28 14.30 10.34
CA GLU A 113 13.63 14.74 10.00
C GLU A 113 13.62 16.06 9.20
N GLY A 114 12.65 16.22 8.30
CA GLY A 114 12.44 17.48 7.56
C GLY A 114 12.04 18.64 8.47
N ALA A 115 11.17 18.39 9.46
CA ALA A 115 10.76 19.39 10.43
C ALA A 115 11.89 19.77 11.41
N GLU A 116 12.65 18.79 11.91
CA GLU A 116 13.76 19.01 12.85
C GLU A 116 14.93 19.77 12.19
N LYS A 117 15.20 19.54 10.91
CA LYS A 117 16.25 20.24 10.15
C LYS A 117 15.85 21.67 9.74
N GLY A 118 14.67 22.15 10.14
CA GLY A 118 14.17 23.48 9.78
C GLY A 118 13.98 23.64 8.28
N ALA A 119 13.62 22.56 7.57
CA ALA A 119 13.48 22.59 6.13
C ALA A 119 12.46 23.64 5.68
N PRO A 120 12.69 24.32 4.55
CA PRO A 120 11.81 25.37 4.06
C PRO A 120 10.37 24.88 3.85
N LYS A 121 9.38 25.74 4.17
CA LYS A 121 7.91 25.45 4.18
C LYS A 121 7.35 24.66 2.98
N TYR A 122 7.99 24.69 1.81
CA TYR A 122 7.54 23.90 0.66
C TYR A 122 7.77 22.38 0.86
N MET A 123 8.73 21.99 1.69
CA MET A 123 9.08 20.59 1.92
C MET A 123 8.03 19.87 2.78
N GLU A 124 7.31 20.59 3.64
CA GLU A 124 6.15 20.07 4.40
C GLU A 124 5.07 19.52 3.46
N TRP A 125 4.80 20.23 2.36
CA TRP A 125 3.85 19.79 1.34
C TRP A 125 4.31 18.54 0.61
N TYR A 126 5.61 18.38 0.36
CA TYR A 126 6.16 17.16 -0.25
C TYR A 126 6.04 15.96 0.70
N GLY A 127 6.31 16.14 1.99
CA GLY A 127 6.12 15.10 3.00
C GLY A 127 4.65 14.66 3.12
N ALA A 128 3.73 15.63 3.19
CA ALA A 128 2.29 15.35 3.22
C ALA A 128 1.79 14.65 1.95
N PHE A 129 2.33 15.03 0.78
CA PHE A 129 2.00 14.38 -0.49
C PHE A 129 2.50 12.93 -0.55
N GLY A 130 3.75 12.67 -0.13
CA GLY A 130 4.30 11.32 -0.07
C GLY A 130 3.45 10.39 0.80
N LEU A 131 3.12 10.85 2.01
CA LEU A 131 2.24 10.15 2.93
C LEU A 131 0.86 9.87 2.31
N LEU A 132 0.27 10.84 1.61
CA LEU A 132 -1.02 10.67 0.94
C LEU A 132 -0.96 9.61 -0.17
N VAL A 133 0.12 9.58 -0.96
CA VAL A 133 0.32 8.58 -2.01
C VAL A 133 0.46 7.18 -1.39
N THR A 134 1.27 7.03 -0.34
CA THR A 134 1.42 5.76 0.38
C THR A 134 0.10 5.31 0.98
N LEU A 135 -0.69 6.23 1.53
CA LEU A 135 -2.00 5.92 2.11
C LEU A 135 -3.00 5.41 1.05
N ILE A 136 -3.05 6.06 -0.12
CA ILE A 136 -3.89 5.61 -1.23
C ILE A 136 -3.44 4.23 -1.73
N TRP A 137 -2.12 4.03 -1.84
CA TRP A 137 -1.57 2.74 -2.27
C TRP A 137 -1.91 1.62 -1.28
N LEU A 138 -1.72 1.86 0.01
CA LEU A 138 -2.08 0.94 1.09
C LEU A 138 -3.59 0.62 1.06
N TYR A 139 -4.44 1.62 0.83
CA TYR A 139 -5.88 1.44 0.69
C TYR A 139 -6.23 0.48 -0.45
N VAL A 140 -5.64 0.67 -1.64
CA VAL A 140 -5.90 -0.21 -2.79
C VAL A 140 -5.46 -1.64 -2.51
N GLU A 141 -4.33 -1.83 -1.83
CA GLU A 141 -3.86 -3.18 -1.51
C GLU A 141 -4.71 -3.86 -0.42
N ILE A 142 -5.15 -3.12 0.60
CA ILE A 142 -6.10 -3.63 1.60
C ILE A 142 -7.42 -4.02 0.94
N LEU A 143 -7.93 -3.19 0.02
CA LEU A 143 -9.14 -3.49 -0.74
C LEU A 143 -8.98 -4.79 -1.53
N ARG A 144 -7.82 -4.99 -2.18
CA ARG A 144 -7.49 -6.23 -2.88
C ARG A 144 -7.41 -7.44 -1.94
N LEU A 145 -6.81 -7.27 -0.76
CA LEU A 145 -6.70 -8.32 0.25
C LEU A 145 -8.09 -8.75 0.76
N VAL A 146 -8.95 -7.79 1.13
CA VAL A 146 -10.31 -8.05 1.61
C VAL A 146 -11.16 -8.71 0.51
N ALA A 147 -11.03 -8.26 -0.74
CA ALA A 147 -11.72 -8.87 -1.87
C ALA A 147 -11.34 -10.36 -2.06
N LYS A 148 -10.04 -10.69 -1.99
CA LYS A 148 -9.56 -12.08 -2.07
C LYS A 148 -10.05 -12.94 -0.89
N LEU A 149 -10.11 -12.38 0.31
CA LEU A 149 -10.61 -13.09 1.49
C LEU A 149 -12.11 -13.39 1.41
N ARG A 150 -12.90 -12.51 0.77
CA ARG A 150 -14.35 -12.67 0.61
C ARG A 150 -14.73 -13.57 -0.58
N ASN A 151 -13.86 -13.73 -1.57
CA ASN A 151 -14.07 -14.60 -2.73
C ASN A 151 -13.77 -16.10 -2.43
N ARG A 152 -14.22 -16.61 -1.28
CA ARG A 152 -14.07 -18.02 -0.88
C ARG A 152 -15.41 -18.74 -0.88
#